data_AF-A0A519VQT4-F1
#
_entry.id   AF-A0A519VQT4-F1
#
_cell.length_a   1.000
_cell.length_b   1.000
_cell.length_c   1.000
_cell.angle_alpha   90.00
_cell.angle_beta   90.00
_cell.angle_gamma   90.00
#
_symmetry.space_group_name_H-M   'P 1'
#
loop_
_entity.id
_entity.type
_entity.pdbx_description
1 polymer ?
#
loop_
_entity_poly.entity_id
_entity_poly.type
_entity_poly.pdbx_seq_one_letter_code
_entity_poly.pdbx_strand_id
1 'polypeptide(L)'
;MRLVVSLLLASLLTGSMAAAQAPAPAAKTDSLALRRLYDEALLRGKSYENLRYLCKKVGPRLSGSPQAAQAVAWGKLTMEKANCFDKVYLQECQVPHWVRGAKEKGQIIGNKGRRVPAAVCALGGSVGTGGRLRAGVVEVKSLAELKALPDAAVKGKFIFFNRPFNDALIEPGAAYGGAGDQRRSGPAEAGRRGAVGALVRSLTAAHDNNPHTGATAYG
;
A
#
# COMPACT_ATOMS: atom_id res chain seq x y z
N MET A 1 24.16 42.69 82.30
CA MET A 1 23.53 43.98 82.66
C MET A 1 23.06 44.64 81.38
N ARG A 2 21.74 44.90 81.25
CA ARG A 2 21.07 45.73 80.21
C ARG A 2 21.01 45.12 78.80
N LEU A 3 19.94 45.21 78.00
CA LEU A 3 18.63 45.85 78.12
C LEU A 3 17.74 45.28 76.99
N VAL A 4 16.46 45.06 77.28
CA VAL A 4 15.37 44.77 76.31
C VAL A 4 15.05 46.05 75.52
N VAL A 5 14.88 45.96 74.20
CA VAL A 5 14.04 46.90 73.42
C VAL A 5 13.37 46.14 72.27
N SER A 6 12.04 46.02 72.33
CA SER A 6 11.15 45.68 71.22
C SER A 6 10.99 46.88 70.29
N LEU A 7 10.90 46.67 68.96
CA LEU A 7 10.13 47.57 68.08
C LEU A 7 9.75 46.92 66.74
N LEU A 8 8.52 47.23 66.36
CA LEU A 8 7.71 46.72 65.25
C LEU A 8 8.15 47.20 63.85
N LEU A 9 7.58 46.50 62.85
CA LEU A 9 7.09 46.98 61.53
C LEU A 9 8.11 47.11 60.38
N ALA A 10 7.97 46.25 59.37
CA ALA A 10 7.34 46.62 58.08
C ALA A 10 7.56 45.50 57.05
N SER A 11 6.46 44.91 56.61
CA SER A 11 6.37 44.02 55.45
C SER A 11 6.77 44.75 54.17
N LEU A 12 7.87 44.35 53.54
CA LEU A 12 8.09 44.56 52.10
C LEU A 12 7.97 43.21 51.39
N LEU A 13 6.81 42.95 50.80
CA LEU A 13 6.69 42.00 49.70
C LEU A 13 7.49 42.57 48.52
N THR A 14 8.70 42.09 48.31
CA THR A 14 9.41 42.26 47.05
C THR A 14 8.76 41.35 46.01
N GLY A 15 7.71 41.87 45.38
CA GLY A 15 7.12 41.26 44.19
C GLY A 15 8.19 41.14 43.12
N SER A 16 8.68 39.91 42.91
CA SER A 16 9.50 39.59 41.75
C SER A 16 8.62 39.74 40.53
N MET A 17 8.74 40.86 39.81
CA MET A 17 8.18 41.00 38.47
C MET A 17 8.93 40.00 37.58
N ALA A 18 8.38 38.80 37.44
CA ALA A 18 8.72 37.92 36.34
C ALA A 18 8.36 38.69 35.07
N ALA A 19 9.38 39.20 34.37
CA ALA A 19 9.19 39.71 33.02
C ALA A 19 8.61 38.57 32.19
N ALA A 20 7.35 38.70 31.79
CA ALA A 20 6.72 37.79 30.85
C ALA A 20 7.55 37.85 29.56
N GLN A 21 8.36 36.83 29.31
CA GLN A 21 9.00 36.64 28.03
C GLN A 21 7.89 36.49 27.00
N ALA A 22 7.73 37.49 26.14
CA ALA A 22 6.87 37.39 24.98
C ALA A 22 7.27 36.14 24.18
N PRO A 23 6.31 35.33 23.69
CA PRO A 23 6.64 34.17 22.87
C PRO A 23 7.48 34.64 21.66
N ALA A 24 8.62 34.00 21.46
CA ALA A 24 9.52 34.27 20.34
C ALA A 24 8.77 34.16 19.00
N PRO A 25 9.18 34.88 17.93
CA PRO A 25 8.47 34.99 16.66
C PRO A 25 8.61 33.73 15.77
N ALA A 26 8.25 32.56 16.30
CA ALA A 26 8.38 31.27 15.61
C ALA A 26 7.48 31.19 14.36
N ALA A 27 6.23 31.65 14.45
CA ALA A 27 5.23 31.46 13.38
C ALA A 27 5.54 32.15 12.03
N LYS A 28 6.20 33.31 12.02
CA LYS A 28 6.59 34.01 10.77
C LYS A 28 7.81 33.37 10.11
N THR A 29 8.73 32.85 10.92
CA THR A 29 9.95 32.19 10.45
C THR A 29 9.61 30.87 9.75
N ASP A 30 8.63 30.13 10.29
CA ASP A 30 8.16 28.87 9.72
C ASP A 30 7.49 29.08 8.35
N SER A 31 6.66 30.11 8.18
CA SER A 31 6.01 30.39 6.89
C SER A 31 7.01 30.70 5.78
N LEU A 32 8.06 31.48 6.07
CA LEU A 32 9.12 31.79 5.11
C LEU A 32 9.97 30.56 4.78
N ALA A 33 10.26 29.71 5.77
CA ALA A 33 10.97 28.45 5.54
C ALA A 33 10.16 27.48 4.66
N LEU A 34 8.86 27.31 4.96
CA LEU A 34 7.95 26.50 4.15
C LEU A 34 7.83 27.02 2.73
N ARG A 35 7.76 28.35 2.55
CA ARG A 35 7.75 28.95 1.22
C ARG A 35 9.02 28.64 0.44
N ARG A 36 10.19 28.74 1.07
CA ARG A 36 11.48 28.39 0.44
C ARG A 36 11.54 26.93 0.02
N LEU A 37 11.06 26.01 0.88
CA LEU A 37 10.99 24.58 0.54
C LEU A 37 10.05 24.30 -0.64
N TYR A 38 8.89 24.96 -0.65
CA TYR A 38 7.95 24.89 -1.76
C TYR A 38 8.58 25.39 -3.07
N ASP A 39 9.23 26.55 -3.04
CA ASP A 39 9.88 27.14 -4.22
C ASP A 39 11.01 26.27 -4.76
N GLU A 40 11.84 25.70 -3.88
CA GLU A 40 12.91 24.80 -4.28
C GLU A 40 12.34 23.52 -4.92
N ALA A 41 11.28 22.93 -4.34
CA ALA A 41 10.63 21.76 -4.91
C ALA A 41 9.98 22.06 -6.27
N LEU A 42 9.39 23.25 -6.44
CA LEU A 42 8.72 23.65 -7.67
C LEU A 42 9.70 24.00 -8.79
N LEU A 43 10.77 24.75 -8.48
CA LEU A 43 11.68 25.32 -9.47
C LEU A 43 12.90 24.42 -9.74
N ARG A 44 13.32 23.62 -8.76
CA ARG A 44 14.56 22.83 -8.81
C ARG A 44 14.38 21.39 -8.31
N GLY A 45 13.13 20.94 -8.14
CA GLY A 45 12.81 19.59 -7.68
C GLY A 45 13.29 18.50 -8.65
N LYS A 46 13.83 17.41 -8.08
CA LYS A 46 14.31 16.23 -8.84
C LYS A 46 13.34 15.05 -8.83
N SER A 47 12.19 15.19 -8.15
CA SER A 47 11.24 14.09 -7.92
C SER A 47 10.74 13.45 -9.21
N TYR A 48 10.35 14.26 -10.20
CA TYR A 48 9.86 13.77 -11.48
C TYR A 48 10.94 13.01 -12.26
N GLU A 49 12.14 13.57 -12.38
CA GLU A 49 13.24 12.91 -13.10
C GLU A 49 13.70 11.63 -12.39
N ASN A 50 13.72 11.62 -11.06
CA ASN A 50 14.00 10.42 -10.28
C ASN A 50 12.96 9.33 -10.55
N LEU A 51 11.67 9.69 -10.56
CA LEU A 51 10.60 8.76 -10.91
C LEU A 51 10.71 8.28 -12.36
N ARG A 52 11.02 9.18 -13.29
CA ARG A 52 11.22 8.84 -14.71
C ARG A 52 12.35 7.85 -14.88
N TYR A 53 13.48 8.05 -14.19
CA TYR A 53 14.60 7.12 -14.21
C TYR A 53 14.19 5.74 -13.69
N LEU A 54 13.54 5.68 -12.52
CA LEU A 54 13.02 4.43 -11.96
C LEU A 54 12.07 3.71 -12.93
N CYS A 55 11.17 4.43 -13.59
CA CYS A 55 10.19 3.82 -14.48
C CYS A 55 10.75 3.43 -15.84
N LYS A 56 11.68 4.21 -16.40
CA LYS A 56 12.17 4.05 -17.78
C LYS A 56 13.52 3.34 -17.88
N LYS A 57 14.33 3.38 -16.83
CA LYS A 57 15.66 2.75 -16.81
C LYS A 57 15.67 1.48 -15.96
N VAL A 58 15.01 1.49 -14.79
CA VAL A 58 14.92 0.30 -13.93
C VAL A 58 13.69 -0.57 -14.30
N GLY A 59 12.52 0.05 -14.43
CA GLY A 59 11.29 -0.62 -14.82
C GLY A 59 10.55 -1.32 -13.66
N PRO A 60 9.76 -2.38 -13.96
CA PRO A 60 9.03 -3.16 -12.96
C PRO A 60 10.02 -3.82 -11.99
N ARG A 61 9.80 -3.60 -10.69
CA ARG A 61 10.79 -3.87 -9.63
C ARG A 61 10.16 -4.63 -8.47
N LEU A 62 9.59 -5.80 -8.78
CA LEU A 62 9.00 -6.69 -7.78
C LEU A 62 10.05 -7.14 -6.77
N SER A 63 9.71 -7.25 -5.49
CA SER A 63 10.64 -7.73 -4.45
C SER A 63 11.30 -9.06 -4.85
N GLY A 64 12.61 -9.16 -4.62
CA GLY A 64 13.40 -10.32 -5.02
C GLY A 64 13.76 -10.39 -6.51
N SER A 65 13.36 -9.41 -7.35
CA SER A 65 13.78 -9.32 -8.76
C SER A 65 15.13 -8.61 -8.93
N PRO A 66 15.84 -8.84 -10.06
CA PRO A 66 17.05 -8.08 -10.39
C PRO A 66 16.80 -6.56 -10.44
N GLN A 67 15.63 -6.13 -10.93
CA GLN A 67 15.25 -4.71 -11.01
C GLN A 67 15.02 -4.10 -9.62
N ALA A 68 14.53 -4.86 -8.65
CA ALA A 68 14.46 -4.38 -7.27
C ALA A 68 15.85 -4.13 -6.68
N ALA A 69 16.81 -5.04 -6.92
CA ALA A 69 18.20 -4.84 -6.50
C ALA A 69 18.83 -3.60 -7.17
N GLN A 70 18.58 -3.41 -8.48
CA GLN A 70 19.01 -2.20 -9.20
C GLN A 70 18.39 -0.93 -8.63
N ALA A 71 17.10 -0.95 -8.26
CA ALA A 71 16.43 0.19 -7.63
C ALA A 71 17.04 0.55 -6.28
N VAL A 72 17.41 -0.45 -5.46
CA VAL A 72 18.09 -0.23 -4.17
C VAL A 72 19.46 0.40 -4.37
N ALA A 73 20.27 -0.14 -5.27
CA ALA A 73 21.59 0.41 -5.60
C ALA A 73 21.49 1.84 -6.14
N TRP A 74 20.55 2.10 -7.04
CA TRP A 74 20.27 3.44 -7.56
C TRP A 74 19.83 4.40 -6.45
N GLY A 75 18.98 3.95 -5.52
CA GLY A 75 18.48 4.76 -4.41
C GLY A 75 19.62 5.24 -3.51
N LYS A 76 20.50 4.31 -3.09
CA LYS A 76 21.71 4.63 -2.32
C LYS A 76 22.57 5.67 -3.03
N LEU A 77 22.93 5.41 -4.29
CA LEU A 77 23.79 6.32 -5.06
C LEU A 77 23.15 7.70 -5.25
N THR A 78 21.84 7.75 -5.45
CA THR A 78 21.09 9.01 -5.62
C THR A 78 21.11 9.83 -4.33
N MET A 79 20.94 9.18 -3.18
CA MET A 79 21.04 9.84 -1.88
C MET A 79 22.47 10.32 -1.60
N GLU A 80 23.49 9.49 -1.84
CA GLU A 80 24.90 9.87 -1.68
C GLU A 80 25.26 11.07 -2.55
N LYS A 81 24.82 11.08 -3.82
CA LYS A 81 25.03 12.20 -4.75
C LYS A 81 24.30 13.48 -4.37
N ALA A 82 23.21 13.38 -3.60
CA ALA A 82 22.50 14.57 -3.14
C ALA A 82 23.32 15.37 -2.11
N ASN A 83 24.27 14.72 -1.43
CA ASN A 83 25.21 15.32 -0.49
C ASN A 83 24.54 16.20 0.60
N CYS A 84 23.33 15.82 1.01
CA CYS A 84 22.53 16.53 2.01
C CYS A 84 22.01 15.61 3.13
N PHE A 85 22.49 14.36 3.17
CA PHE A 85 22.15 13.37 4.19
C PHE A 85 23.37 13.14 5.10
N ASP A 86 23.14 13.06 6.41
CA ASP A 86 24.22 12.79 7.38
C ASP A 86 24.81 11.39 7.21
N LYS A 87 23.97 10.41 6.86
CA LYS A 87 24.39 9.02 6.65
C LYS A 87 23.51 8.32 5.62
N VAL A 88 24.13 7.61 4.70
CA VAL A 88 23.45 6.73 3.73
C VAL A 88 24.03 5.32 3.87
N TYR A 89 23.17 4.34 4.10
CA TYR A 89 23.55 2.93 4.23
C TYR A 89 22.40 2.03 3.80
N LEU A 90 22.71 0.76 3.53
CA LEU A 90 21.72 -0.26 3.21
C LEU A 90 21.43 -1.10 4.45
N GLN A 91 20.18 -1.56 4.57
CA GLN A 91 19.76 -2.54 5.55
C GLN A 91 19.34 -3.79 4.83
N GLU A 92 19.90 -4.93 5.23
CA GLU A 92 19.53 -6.22 4.66
C GLU A 92 18.11 -6.59 5.08
N CYS A 93 17.34 -7.13 4.14
CA CYS A 93 15.96 -7.52 4.35
C CYS A 93 15.69 -8.81 3.58
N GLN A 94 15.20 -9.84 4.27
CA GLN A 94 14.77 -11.07 3.62
C GLN A 94 13.41 -10.84 2.95
N VAL A 95 13.30 -11.19 1.67
CA VAL A 95 12.09 -11.01 0.88
C VAL A 95 11.68 -12.31 0.19
N PRO A 96 10.38 -12.55 -0.01
CA PRO A 96 9.93 -13.67 -0.82
C PRO A 96 10.36 -13.49 -2.28
N HIS A 97 10.69 -14.59 -2.95
CA HIS A 97 10.99 -14.61 -4.38
C HIS A 97 9.88 -15.35 -5.13
N TRP A 98 9.06 -14.60 -5.85
CA TRP A 98 8.00 -15.14 -6.71
C TRP A 98 8.21 -14.64 -8.14
N VAL A 99 8.24 -15.58 -9.08
CA VAL A 99 8.36 -15.30 -10.51
C VAL A 99 7.06 -15.67 -11.18
N ARG A 100 6.43 -14.69 -11.83
CA ARG A 100 5.27 -14.94 -12.68
C ARG A 100 5.70 -15.84 -13.85
N GLY A 101 4.99 -16.93 -14.04
CA GLY A 101 5.24 -17.86 -15.14
C GLY A 101 4.81 -17.31 -16.51
N ALA A 102 4.56 -18.23 -17.45
CA ALA A 102 4.05 -17.89 -18.77
C ALA A 102 2.73 -17.10 -18.69
N LYS A 103 2.50 -16.25 -19.71
CA LYS A 103 1.32 -15.37 -19.76
C LYS A 103 0.02 -16.16 -19.64
N GLU A 104 -0.81 -15.73 -18.71
CA GLU A 104 -2.05 -16.38 -18.34
C GLU A 104 -3.07 -16.27 -19.49
N LYS A 105 -3.92 -17.30 -19.62
CA LYS A 105 -4.98 -17.35 -20.63
C LYS A 105 -6.27 -17.77 -19.96
N GLY A 106 -7.33 -17.00 -20.16
CA GLY A 106 -8.66 -17.24 -19.61
C GLY A 106 -9.72 -17.25 -20.70
N GLN A 107 -10.73 -18.09 -20.55
CA GLN A 107 -11.90 -18.11 -21.42
C GLN A 107 -13.13 -18.51 -20.62
N ILE A 108 -14.21 -17.75 -20.79
CA ILE A 108 -15.52 -18.07 -20.26
C ILE A 108 -16.24 -18.93 -21.30
N ILE A 109 -16.77 -20.06 -20.85
CA ILE A 109 -17.57 -20.96 -21.68
C ILE A 109 -19.01 -20.85 -21.19
N GLY A 110 -19.83 -20.12 -21.94
CA GLY A 110 -21.24 -19.94 -21.64
C GLY A 110 -22.12 -21.08 -22.15
N ASN A 111 -23.42 -20.91 -21.97
CA ASN A 111 -24.43 -21.84 -22.46
C ASN A 111 -24.30 -22.04 -23.97
N LYS A 112 -24.59 -23.26 -24.45
CA LYS A 112 -24.45 -23.67 -25.86
C LYS A 112 -23.01 -23.62 -26.39
N GLY A 113 -22.00 -23.61 -25.50
CA GLY A 113 -20.59 -23.70 -25.89
C GLY A 113 -19.98 -22.40 -26.41
N ARG A 114 -20.68 -21.26 -26.29
CA ARG A 114 -20.13 -19.96 -26.68
C ARG A 114 -18.88 -19.67 -25.84
N ARG A 115 -17.80 -19.31 -26.53
CA ARG A 115 -16.49 -19.05 -25.94
C ARG A 115 -16.18 -17.56 -25.98
N VAL A 116 -15.89 -16.97 -24.83
CA VAL A 116 -15.54 -15.55 -24.70
C VAL A 116 -14.15 -15.45 -24.08
N PRO A 117 -13.14 -14.88 -24.78
CA PRO A 117 -11.84 -14.60 -24.19
C PRO A 117 -11.98 -13.70 -22.95
N ALA A 118 -11.25 -14.01 -21.89
CA ALA A 118 -11.22 -13.19 -20.69
C ALA A 118 -9.78 -12.73 -20.43
N ALA A 119 -9.60 -11.42 -20.26
CA ALA A 119 -8.33 -10.88 -19.81
C ALA A 119 -8.12 -11.28 -18.34
N VAL A 120 -7.01 -11.96 -18.07
CA VAL A 120 -6.67 -12.47 -16.73
C VAL A 120 -5.21 -12.21 -16.44
N CYS A 121 -4.88 -12.08 -15.16
CA CYS A 121 -3.53 -11.87 -14.66
C CYS A 121 -3.42 -12.58 -13.31
N ALA A 122 -2.37 -13.36 -13.09
CA ALA A 122 -2.19 -14.03 -11.81
C ALA A 122 -2.02 -13.03 -10.67
N LEU A 123 -2.51 -13.39 -9.49
CA LEU A 123 -2.18 -12.71 -8.25
C LEU A 123 -0.74 -13.05 -7.86
N GLY A 124 -0.02 -12.07 -7.33
CA GLY A 124 1.34 -12.28 -6.83
C GLY A 124 1.32 -13.27 -5.68
N GLY A 125 2.17 -14.29 -5.74
CA GLY A 125 2.17 -15.40 -4.79
C GLY A 125 1.26 -16.58 -5.18
N SER A 126 0.42 -16.44 -6.23
CA SER A 126 -0.38 -17.58 -6.72
C SER A 126 0.51 -18.72 -7.19
N VAL A 127 0.08 -19.94 -6.88
CA VAL A 127 0.65 -21.16 -7.46
C VAL A 127 0.24 -21.30 -8.94
N GLY A 128 1.05 -22.04 -9.70
CA GLY A 128 0.75 -22.37 -11.09
C GLY A 128 -0.41 -23.36 -11.20
N THR A 129 -1.12 -23.34 -12.34
CA THR A 129 -2.29 -24.21 -12.57
C THR A 129 -1.92 -25.67 -12.88
N GLY A 130 -0.65 -26.00 -13.07
CA GLY A 130 -0.20 -27.35 -13.45
C GLY A 130 -0.71 -27.83 -14.83
N GLY A 131 -1.24 -26.92 -15.65
CA GLY A 131 -1.89 -27.24 -16.91
C GLY A 131 -3.20 -26.47 -17.11
N ARG A 132 -4.06 -26.98 -18.00
CA ARG A 132 -5.37 -26.39 -18.27
C ARG A 132 -6.38 -26.83 -17.19
N LEU A 133 -6.95 -25.87 -16.48
CA LEU A 133 -8.06 -26.10 -15.56
C LEU A 133 -9.40 -25.76 -16.24
N ARG A 134 -10.42 -26.58 -16.00
CA ARG A 134 -11.80 -26.35 -16.43
C ARG A 134 -12.74 -26.83 -15.33
N ALA A 135 -13.58 -25.93 -14.84
CA ALA A 135 -14.58 -26.24 -13.82
C ALA A 135 -15.74 -25.24 -13.89
N GLY A 136 -16.83 -25.54 -13.18
CA GLY A 136 -17.90 -24.58 -12.96
C GLY A 136 -17.42 -23.39 -12.11
N VAL A 137 -18.13 -22.27 -12.21
CA VAL A 137 -17.85 -21.05 -11.45
C VAL A 137 -18.99 -20.81 -10.46
N VAL A 138 -18.65 -20.41 -9.23
CA VAL A 138 -19.60 -19.91 -8.24
C VAL A 138 -19.22 -18.49 -7.87
N GLU A 139 -20.15 -17.57 -8.07
CA GLU A 139 -19.97 -16.16 -7.72
C GLU A 139 -20.27 -15.93 -6.24
N VAL A 140 -19.44 -15.11 -5.60
CA VAL A 140 -19.64 -14.58 -4.25
C VAL A 140 -19.22 -13.11 -4.22
N LYS A 141 -19.84 -12.29 -3.38
CA LYS A 141 -19.48 -10.87 -3.17
C LYS A 141 -18.74 -10.64 -1.86
N SER A 142 -18.50 -11.68 -1.07
CA SER A 142 -17.73 -11.57 0.16
C SER A 142 -17.12 -12.90 0.62
N LEU A 143 -16.11 -12.81 1.49
CA LEU A 143 -15.60 -13.97 2.23
C LEU A 143 -16.69 -14.60 3.13
N ALA A 144 -17.60 -13.79 3.67
CA ALA A 144 -18.73 -14.26 4.46
C ALA A 144 -19.71 -15.08 3.62
N GLU A 145 -20.03 -14.63 2.40
CA GLU A 145 -20.85 -15.39 1.44
C GLU A 145 -20.17 -16.71 1.08
N LEU A 146 -18.87 -16.69 0.78
CA LEU A 146 -18.13 -17.93 0.58
C LEU A 146 -18.31 -18.85 1.79
N LYS A 147 -18.03 -18.38 3.01
CA LYS A 147 -18.15 -19.17 4.25
C LYS A 147 -19.54 -19.76 4.45
N ALA A 148 -20.60 -19.06 4.04
CA ALA A 148 -21.98 -19.52 4.17
C ALA A 148 -22.38 -20.59 3.14
N LEU A 149 -21.66 -20.74 2.04
CA LEU A 149 -21.94 -21.79 1.05
C LEU A 149 -21.71 -23.19 1.65
N PRO A 150 -22.48 -24.21 1.23
CA PRO A 150 -22.16 -25.60 1.57
C PRO A 150 -20.89 -26.05 0.83
N ASP A 151 -20.12 -26.99 1.41
CA ASP A 151 -18.86 -27.45 0.81
C ASP A 151 -19.03 -28.04 -0.60
N ALA A 152 -20.17 -28.71 -0.85
CA ALA A 152 -20.51 -29.24 -2.17
C ALA A 152 -20.64 -28.14 -3.25
N ALA A 153 -20.93 -26.89 -2.86
CA ALA A 153 -20.96 -25.77 -3.79
C ALA A 153 -19.56 -25.27 -4.14
N VAL A 154 -18.55 -25.51 -3.29
CA VAL A 154 -17.19 -24.96 -3.46
C VAL A 154 -16.21 -25.98 -4.04
N LYS A 155 -16.27 -27.22 -3.56
CA LYS A 155 -15.34 -28.29 -3.94
C LYS A 155 -15.35 -28.52 -5.45
N GLY A 156 -14.17 -28.51 -6.06
CA GLY A 156 -13.99 -28.77 -7.49
C GLY A 156 -14.37 -27.60 -8.40
N LYS A 157 -14.72 -26.42 -7.86
CA LYS A 157 -15.18 -25.25 -8.63
C LYS A 157 -14.23 -24.07 -8.55
N PHE A 158 -14.36 -23.15 -9.49
CA PHE A 158 -13.78 -21.82 -9.36
C PHE A 158 -14.68 -20.95 -8.49
N ILE A 159 -14.09 -20.24 -7.53
CA ILE A 159 -14.79 -19.21 -6.78
C ILE A 159 -14.49 -17.85 -7.39
N PHE A 160 -15.52 -17.18 -7.88
CA PHE A 160 -15.41 -15.83 -8.43
C PHE A 160 -15.85 -14.80 -7.40
N PHE A 161 -14.88 -14.10 -6.82
CA PHE A 161 -15.11 -12.97 -5.94
C PHE A 161 -15.45 -11.72 -6.77
N ASN A 162 -16.72 -11.39 -6.83
CA ASN A 162 -17.29 -10.30 -7.60
C ASN A 162 -17.76 -9.14 -6.73
N ARG A 163 -17.06 -8.84 -5.61
CA ARG A 163 -17.34 -7.59 -4.88
C ARG A 163 -16.93 -6.41 -5.77
N PRO A 164 -17.85 -5.49 -6.08
CA PRO A 164 -17.50 -4.32 -6.87
C PRO A 164 -16.64 -3.35 -6.07
N PHE A 165 -15.89 -2.51 -6.79
CA PHE A 165 -15.30 -1.31 -6.23
C PHE A 165 -16.44 -0.33 -5.94
N ASN A 166 -16.51 0.23 -4.74
CA ASN A 166 -17.64 1.07 -4.36
C ASN A 166 -17.42 2.51 -4.83
N ASP A 167 -17.96 2.84 -6.00
CA ASP A 167 -17.81 4.16 -6.62
C ASP A 167 -18.54 5.29 -5.86
N ALA A 168 -19.39 4.97 -4.88
CA ALA A 168 -20.00 5.98 -4.01
C ALA A 168 -19.02 6.57 -2.99
N LEU A 169 -17.87 5.92 -2.77
CA LEU A 169 -16.82 6.44 -1.88
C LEU A 169 -15.89 7.34 -2.69
N ILE A 170 -15.96 8.64 -2.43
CA ILE A 170 -15.12 9.67 -3.06
C ILE A 170 -13.63 9.34 -2.89
N GLU A 171 -13.25 8.87 -1.69
CA GLU A 171 -11.89 8.44 -1.37
C GLU A 171 -11.62 7.02 -1.88
N PRO A 172 -10.82 6.83 -2.94
CA PRO A 172 -10.65 5.51 -3.55
C PRO A 172 -9.97 4.51 -2.62
N GLY A 173 -9.20 4.99 -1.64
CA GLY A 173 -8.58 4.14 -0.61
C GLY A 173 -9.61 3.41 0.25
N ALA A 174 -10.75 4.04 0.54
CA ALA A 174 -11.83 3.42 1.31
C ALA A 174 -12.54 2.33 0.47
N ALA A 175 -12.84 2.61 -0.80
CA ALA A 175 -13.40 1.63 -1.73
C ALA A 175 -12.47 0.42 -1.93
N TYR A 176 -11.16 0.67 -2.07
CA TYR A 176 -10.17 -0.38 -2.16
C TYR A 176 -10.09 -1.22 -0.88
N GLY A 177 -10.04 -0.57 0.28
CA GLY A 177 -10.01 -1.24 1.58
C GLY A 177 -11.22 -2.16 1.78
N GLY A 178 -12.40 -1.73 1.33
CA GLY A 178 -13.64 -2.49 1.39
C GLY A 178 -13.69 -3.73 0.50
N ALA A 179 -12.76 -3.92 -0.45
CA ALA A 179 -12.72 -5.09 -1.34
C ALA A 179 -11.32 -5.73 -1.46
N GLY A 180 -10.34 -5.29 -0.69
CA GLY A 180 -8.97 -5.82 -0.77
C GLY A 180 -8.82 -7.24 -0.24
N ASP A 181 -9.67 -7.63 0.70
CA ASP A 181 -9.70 -8.94 1.37
C ASP A 181 -9.94 -10.11 0.40
N GLN A 182 -10.84 -9.95 -0.58
CA GLN A 182 -11.10 -11.00 -1.59
C GLN A 182 -9.86 -11.32 -2.43
N ARG A 183 -8.98 -10.34 -2.68
CA ARG A 183 -7.71 -10.59 -3.36
C ARG A 183 -6.67 -11.20 -2.42
N ARG A 184 -6.53 -10.63 -1.21
CA ARG A 184 -5.50 -11.03 -0.26
C ARG A 184 -5.73 -12.46 0.23
N SER A 185 -6.93 -12.76 0.71
CA SER A 185 -7.24 -14.00 1.44
C SER A 185 -8.22 -14.92 0.70
N GLY A 186 -9.00 -14.39 -0.26
CA GLY A 186 -10.00 -15.18 -0.99
C GLY A 186 -9.48 -16.48 -1.62
N PRO A 187 -8.32 -16.49 -2.30
CA PRO A 187 -7.73 -17.72 -2.83
C PRO A 187 -7.44 -18.77 -1.76
N ALA A 188 -6.96 -18.36 -0.58
CA ALA A 188 -6.68 -19.26 0.53
C ALA A 188 -7.97 -19.87 1.09
N GLU A 189 -8.99 -19.04 1.35
CA GLU A 189 -10.28 -19.50 1.87
C GLU A 189 -10.99 -20.46 0.91
N ALA A 190 -10.95 -20.17 -0.39
CA ALA A 190 -11.51 -21.06 -1.41
C ALA A 190 -10.71 -22.38 -1.51
N GLY A 191 -9.37 -22.30 -1.49
CA GLY A 191 -8.48 -23.45 -1.59
C GLY A 191 -8.62 -24.42 -0.42
N ARG A 192 -8.75 -23.92 0.82
CA ARG A 192 -8.99 -24.77 2.03
C ARG A 192 -10.26 -25.63 1.92
N ARG A 193 -11.21 -25.20 1.08
CA ARG A 193 -12.49 -25.88 0.85
C ARG A 193 -12.51 -26.70 -0.45
N GLY A 194 -11.35 -26.89 -1.07
CA GLY A 194 -11.19 -27.72 -2.26
C GLY A 194 -11.63 -27.06 -3.56
N ALA A 195 -11.73 -25.73 -3.62
CA ALA A 195 -11.88 -25.03 -4.89
C ALA A 195 -10.65 -25.29 -5.80
N VAL A 196 -10.86 -25.39 -7.12
CA VAL A 196 -9.76 -25.57 -8.08
C VAL A 196 -9.04 -24.26 -8.41
N GLY A 197 -9.61 -23.13 -8.00
CA GLY A 197 -9.02 -21.81 -8.16
C GLY A 197 -9.95 -20.69 -7.70
N ALA A 198 -9.40 -19.50 -7.55
CA ALA A 198 -10.15 -18.29 -7.26
C ALA A 198 -9.94 -17.26 -8.37
N LEU A 199 -11.01 -16.57 -8.72
CA LEU A 199 -11.03 -15.44 -9.63
C LEU A 199 -11.48 -14.23 -8.84
N VAL A 200 -10.88 -13.07 -9.07
CA VAL A 200 -11.20 -11.85 -8.32
C VAL A 200 -11.46 -10.75 -9.33
N ARG A 201 -12.59 -10.04 -9.18
CA ARG A 201 -12.86 -8.82 -9.94
C ARG A 201 -11.74 -7.81 -9.66
N SER A 202 -11.19 -7.21 -10.70
CA SER A 202 -10.19 -6.13 -10.56
C SER A 202 -10.69 -5.06 -9.58
N LEU A 203 -9.83 -4.68 -8.63
CA LEU A 203 -10.13 -3.69 -7.58
C LEU A 203 -9.90 -2.28 -8.11
N THR A 204 -10.79 -1.80 -8.97
CA THR A 204 -10.69 -0.49 -9.62
C THR A 204 -12.07 0.06 -9.97
N ALA A 205 -12.17 1.39 -10.05
CA ALA A 205 -13.28 2.10 -10.69
C ALA A 205 -13.13 2.20 -12.22
N ALA A 206 -11.94 1.89 -12.76
CA ALA A 206 -11.67 1.99 -14.18
C ALA A 206 -12.52 0.99 -15.00
N HIS A 207 -13.07 1.47 -16.12
CA HIS A 207 -13.78 0.66 -17.11
C HIS A 207 -12.86 0.32 -18.28
N ASP A 208 -11.91 -0.58 -18.05
CA ASP A 208 -10.98 -1.06 -19.06
C ASP A 208 -10.88 -2.60 -19.07
N ASN A 209 -10.06 -3.14 -19.98
CA ASN A 209 -9.81 -4.57 -20.08
C ASN A 209 -8.41 -4.96 -19.54
N ASN A 210 -7.92 -4.23 -18.53
CA ASN A 210 -6.62 -4.46 -17.90
C ASN A 210 -6.80 -5.21 -16.57
N PRO A 211 -6.48 -6.52 -16.51
CA PRO A 211 -6.60 -7.28 -15.28
C PRO A 211 -5.56 -6.81 -14.24
N HIS A 212 -6.03 -6.56 -13.02
CA HIS A 212 -5.18 -6.07 -11.94
C HIS A 212 -4.62 -7.20 -11.09
N THR A 213 -3.31 -7.16 -10.87
CA THR A 213 -2.62 -8.08 -9.96
C THR A 213 -2.62 -7.56 -8.51
N GLY A 214 -1.76 -8.13 -7.70
CA GLY A 214 -1.56 -7.82 -6.29
C GLY A 214 -1.34 -9.10 -5.51
N ALA A 215 -0.84 -8.97 -4.28
CA ALA A 215 -0.48 -10.13 -3.49
C ALA A 215 -1.73 -10.89 -3.02
N THR A 216 -1.62 -12.22 -3.08
CA THR A 216 -2.43 -13.15 -2.30
C THR A 216 -1.53 -13.84 -1.26
N ALA A 217 -2.10 -14.22 -0.13
CA ALA A 217 -1.41 -14.94 0.95
C ALA A 217 -2.23 -16.18 1.32
N TYR A 218 -1.55 -17.30 1.58
CA TYR A 218 -2.20 -18.58 1.88
C TYR A 218 -2.41 -18.85 3.38
N GLY A 219 -1.87 -17.99 4.24
CA GLY A 219 -1.76 -18.20 5.69
C GLY A 219 -0.31 -18.15 6.10
#